data_AF-A0A7E4W136-F1
#
_entry.id   AF-A0A7E4W136-F1
#
_cell.length_a   1.000
_cell.length_b   1.000
_cell.length_c   1.000
_cell.angle_alpha   90.00
_cell.angle_beta   90.00
_cell.angle_gamma   90.00
#
_symmetry.space_group_name_H-M   'P 1'
#
loop_
_entity.id
_entity.type
_entity.pdbx_description
1 polymer ?
#
loop_
_entity_poly.entity_id
_entity_poly.type
_entity_poly.pdbx_seq_one_letter_code
_entity_poly.pdbx_strand_id
1 'polypeptide(L)'
;MVCKAFKHLNVKALDICWMDPFKHDWLGALMEANYVNMHSISLRRVDLNVLFVEARSLAHFIKAQSTLFCLYINLRKPVDSEKVERQLETLFGNQLRVFVVFRHRSFFAVRFQLPSHRIPVAMDQASDRSEYKLNEDNELRLEVGSEELIVELVEGLAEIFGTPLVVHKRYTLPPAFRCAIFTYKGALVEIVGRPESAYIATQTPMVIYLNTHYALEQMRSNAIAGISAGDPKAHGPRVMIAGQTDVGKSTLCRLLLNYAVRFNHTPVYVDLDLGQGSVSLPGTVSALLVSKPSEVVEGFDKASTLAYPAGIINPTANEQYYLHLIETLAATINEKCATIPRINASGVVINTCGFVKDAGYTALLHAAKNFKIDVVIVLENERLVNNLTKDLPNFVKIVHEPKSGGVEPRQTTQRQKARHDVVKSYFYGTRHTIFHPFTIEISYGVPEEEQQLIIAKVGTEKLPDSCLPVGVVLEDHRTKVVKLQITSDLKNHVLAMMPPNAVIDQGLISTPTVGFVVVTEVDTARKTFTILSPQPQLPSRIALFTDVTYVDIA
;
A
#
# COMPACT_ATOMS: atom_id res chain seq x y z
N MET A 1 -16.41 -5.24 33.21
CA MET A 1 -15.69 -6.24 34.05
C MET A 1 -14.52 -5.62 34.81
N VAL A 2 -13.61 -4.86 34.18
CA VAL A 2 -12.50 -4.13 34.84
C VAL A 2 -12.96 -3.37 36.10
N CYS A 3 -14.01 -2.55 36.01
CA CYS A 3 -14.50 -1.77 37.16
C CYS A 3 -15.07 -2.62 38.32
N LYS A 4 -15.49 -3.87 38.05
CA LYS A 4 -15.93 -4.83 39.09
C LYS A 4 -14.73 -5.41 39.85
N ALA A 5 -13.60 -5.66 39.18
CA ALA A 5 -12.35 -6.09 39.81
C ALA A 5 -11.86 -5.08 40.85
N PHE A 6 -11.83 -3.81 40.47
CA PHE A 6 -11.29 -2.75 41.32
C PHE A 6 -12.16 -2.39 42.53
N LYS A 7 -13.47 -2.68 42.48
CA LYS A 7 -14.36 -2.56 43.66
C LYS A 7 -13.96 -3.49 44.80
N HIS A 8 -13.43 -4.69 44.50
CA HIS A 8 -12.97 -5.64 45.53
C HIS A 8 -11.62 -5.26 46.16
N LEU A 9 -10.84 -4.37 45.54
CA LEU A 9 -9.55 -3.90 46.05
C LEU A 9 -9.67 -2.75 47.07
N ASN A 10 -10.90 -2.32 47.41
CA ASN A 10 -11.16 -1.21 48.34
C ASN A 10 -10.45 0.11 47.96
N VAL A 11 -10.18 0.29 46.65
CA VAL A 11 -9.55 1.50 46.09
C VAL A 11 -10.66 2.53 45.87
N LYS A 12 -10.93 3.35 46.89
CA LYS A 12 -12.01 4.36 46.89
C LYS A 12 -11.82 5.55 45.95
N ALA A 13 -10.79 5.55 45.09
CA ALA A 13 -10.57 6.60 44.10
C ALA A 13 -9.73 6.05 42.95
N LEU A 14 -10.40 5.58 41.89
CA LEU A 14 -9.77 5.36 40.59
C LEU A 14 -10.03 6.58 39.72
N ASP A 15 -8.97 7.25 39.28
CA ASP A 15 -9.03 8.03 38.05
C ASP A 15 -8.66 7.08 36.91
N ILE A 16 -9.66 6.50 36.26
CA ILE A 16 -9.45 5.82 34.98
C ILE A 16 -9.32 6.92 33.95
N CYS A 17 -8.08 7.22 33.60
CA CYS A 17 -7.76 8.22 32.61
C CYS A 17 -7.32 7.48 31.34
N TRP A 18 -8.14 7.55 30.29
CA TRP A 18 -7.64 7.32 28.94
C TRP A 18 -6.81 8.56 28.60
N MET A 19 -5.51 8.50 28.87
CA MET A 19 -4.64 9.66 28.76
C MET A 19 -4.17 9.91 27.33
N ASP A 20 -4.28 11.17 26.94
CA ASP A 20 -3.70 11.85 25.78
C ASP A 20 -2.16 12.00 25.96
N PRO A 21 -1.32 11.49 25.04
CA PRO A 21 0.14 11.65 25.11
C PRO A 21 0.64 13.05 24.75
N PHE A 22 -0.20 13.97 24.24
CA PHE A 22 0.26 15.28 23.77
C PHE A 22 0.39 16.35 24.86
N LYS A 23 0.36 15.99 26.15
CA LYS A 23 0.45 16.98 27.24
C LYS A 23 1.66 16.91 28.15
N HIS A 24 2.54 15.91 28.05
CA HIS A 24 3.75 15.87 28.88
C HIS A 24 4.96 15.23 28.17
N ASP A 25 6.02 16.03 28.01
CA ASP A 25 7.31 15.78 27.34
C ASP A 25 8.21 14.68 27.95
N TRP A 26 7.68 13.77 28.75
CA TRP A 26 8.49 12.79 29.49
C TRP A 26 8.01 11.38 29.21
N LEU A 27 8.21 10.89 27.98
CA LEU A 27 8.10 9.46 27.61
C LEU A 27 8.81 9.12 26.27
N GLY A 28 9.79 9.93 25.86
CA GLY A 28 10.64 9.65 24.69
C GLY A 28 11.47 8.36 24.81
N ALA A 29 11.58 7.77 26.00
CA ALA A 29 12.32 6.52 26.24
C ALA A 29 11.48 5.23 26.08
N LEU A 30 10.18 5.33 25.80
CA LEU A 30 9.28 4.17 25.61
C LEU A 30 8.77 4.02 24.16
N MET A 31 9.13 4.94 23.27
CA MET A 31 8.70 4.96 21.86
C MET A 31 9.52 4.06 20.92
N GLU A 32 10.47 3.25 21.43
CA GLU A 32 11.19 2.26 20.62
C GLU A 32 10.39 0.97 20.32
N ALA A 33 9.16 0.83 20.81
CA ALA A 33 8.33 -0.34 20.58
C ALA A 33 6.96 0.00 19.93
N ASN A 34 6.95 0.05 18.60
CA ASN A 34 5.90 -0.42 17.68
C ASN A 34 4.38 -0.13 17.94
N TYR A 35 3.75 0.51 16.92
CA TYR A 35 2.33 0.48 16.45
C TYR A 35 1.29 1.55 16.90
N VAL A 36 0.86 2.35 15.90
CA VAL A 36 -0.49 2.88 15.49
C VAL A 36 -1.14 4.08 16.19
N ASN A 37 -1.64 5.00 15.34
CA ASN A 37 -2.47 6.19 15.55
C ASN A 37 -3.83 5.92 16.23
N MET A 38 -4.31 6.80 17.13
CA MET A 38 -5.71 6.79 17.62
C MET A 38 -6.26 8.18 17.96
N HIS A 39 -7.59 8.34 17.82
CA HIS A 39 -8.42 9.53 18.12
C HIS A 39 -9.07 9.49 19.53
N SER A 40 -9.60 10.63 20.03
CA SER A 40 -9.99 10.85 21.44
C SER A 40 -11.51 10.92 21.72
N ILE A 41 -11.91 10.48 22.93
CA ILE A 41 -13.21 10.78 23.58
C ILE A 41 -12.95 11.17 25.04
N SER A 42 -13.50 12.30 25.48
CA SER A 42 -13.37 12.83 26.85
C SER A 42 -14.64 12.57 27.65
N LEU A 43 -14.55 11.85 28.77
CA LEU A 43 -15.66 11.68 29.71
C LEU A 43 -15.22 12.15 31.11
N ARG A 44 -15.79 13.27 31.57
CA ARG A 44 -15.62 13.75 32.95
C ARG A 44 -16.84 13.37 33.78
N ARG A 45 -16.58 12.73 34.94
CA ARG A 45 -17.53 12.21 35.94
C ARG A 45 -18.51 11.18 35.39
N VAL A 46 -18.27 9.91 35.70
CA VAL A 46 -19.21 8.84 35.37
C VAL A 46 -19.81 8.26 36.65
N ASP A 47 -21.12 8.42 36.78
CA ASP A 47 -21.94 7.72 37.75
C ASP A 47 -21.98 6.23 37.39
N LEU A 48 -21.82 5.34 38.37
CA LEU A 48 -21.55 3.90 38.16
C LEU A 48 -22.68 3.17 37.40
N ASN A 49 -23.86 3.77 37.31
CA ASN A 49 -25.00 3.24 36.56
C ASN A 49 -24.95 3.53 35.05
N VAL A 50 -24.27 4.59 34.61
CA VAL A 50 -24.13 4.96 33.18
C VAL A 50 -23.18 4.00 32.45
N LEU A 51 -22.15 3.50 33.16
CA LEU A 51 -21.13 2.62 32.61
C LEU A 51 -21.64 1.21 32.23
N PHE A 52 -22.80 0.79 32.76
CA PHE A 52 -23.39 -0.52 32.47
C PHE A 52 -24.13 -0.58 31.12
N VAL A 53 -24.66 0.56 30.66
CA VAL A 53 -25.41 0.66 29.40
C VAL A 53 -24.43 0.71 28.22
N GLU A 54 -23.35 1.48 28.32
CA GLU A 54 -22.32 1.57 27.27
C GLU A 54 -21.44 0.31 27.17
N ALA A 55 -21.22 -0.42 28.26
CA ALA A 55 -20.41 -1.64 28.23
C ALA A 55 -21.06 -2.80 27.44
N ARG A 56 -22.39 -2.84 27.31
CA ARG A 56 -23.08 -3.80 26.43
C ARG A 56 -22.87 -3.47 24.95
N SER A 57 -22.87 -2.18 24.61
CA SER A 57 -22.58 -1.68 23.26
C SER A 57 -21.11 -1.88 22.90
N LEU A 58 -20.20 -1.68 23.86
CA LEU A 58 -18.76 -1.89 23.68
C LEU A 58 -18.41 -3.38 23.54
N ALA A 59 -19.09 -4.30 24.24
CA ALA A 59 -18.89 -5.74 24.06
C ALA A 59 -19.31 -6.23 22.65
N HIS A 60 -20.26 -5.55 22.01
CA HIS A 60 -20.58 -5.75 20.58
C HIS A 60 -19.50 -5.15 19.68
N PHE A 61 -18.96 -3.97 20.02
CA PHE A 61 -17.87 -3.32 19.29
C PHE A 61 -16.54 -4.09 19.38
N ILE A 62 -16.24 -4.69 20.53
CA ILE A 62 -15.01 -5.46 20.82
C ILE A 62 -14.96 -6.80 20.07
N LYS A 63 -16.11 -7.36 19.66
CA LYS A 63 -16.13 -8.54 18.80
C LYS A 63 -15.63 -8.27 17.37
N ALA A 64 -15.52 -6.99 16.97
CA ALA A 64 -15.34 -6.64 15.58
C ALA A 64 -13.89 -6.35 15.16
N GLN A 65 -13.05 -5.63 15.93
CA GLN A 65 -11.73 -5.22 15.42
C GLN A 65 -10.65 -5.05 16.50
N SER A 66 -9.46 -5.60 16.22
CA SER A 66 -8.18 -5.56 16.98
C SER A 66 -7.96 -6.59 18.11
N THR A 67 -6.77 -7.19 18.11
CA THR A 67 -6.32 -8.29 19.00
C THR A 67 -5.51 -7.84 20.23
N LEU A 68 -5.33 -6.53 20.43
CA LEU A 68 -4.45 -5.96 21.45
C LEU A 68 -4.98 -4.63 21.99
N PHE A 69 -4.92 -4.44 23.32
CA PHE A 69 -5.25 -3.16 23.97
C PHE A 69 -4.33 -2.89 25.18
N CYS A 70 -4.00 -1.63 25.47
CA CYS A 70 -3.26 -1.21 26.66
C CYS A 70 -4.10 -0.28 27.55
N LEU A 71 -4.17 -0.57 28.84
CA LEU A 71 -4.85 0.24 29.85
C LEU A 71 -3.83 0.86 30.79
N TYR A 72 -3.89 2.18 30.96
CA TYR A 72 -3.05 2.91 31.90
C TYR A 72 -3.79 3.16 33.21
N ILE A 73 -3.18 2.82 34.35
CA ILE A 73 -3.83 2.89 35.65
C ILE A 73 -2.95 3.71 36.60
N ASN A 74 -3.44 4.90 36.95
CA ASN A 74 -2.81 5.78 37.94
C ASN A 74 -3.36 5.46 39.33
N LEU A 75 -2.47 5.07 40.25
CA LEU A 75 -2.85 4.71 41.61
C LEU A 75 -2.50 5.85 42.57
N ARG A 76 -3.51 6.45 43.21
CA ARG A 76 -3.30 7.48 44.25
C ARG A 76 -2.68 6.94 45.55
N LYS A 77 -2.58 5.61 45.72
CA LYS A 77 -1.89 4.93 46.83
C LYS A 77 -1.10 3.75 46.28
N PRO A 78 0.08 3.40 46.83
CA PRO A 78 0.81 2.22 46.40
C PRO A 78 -0.05 0.97 46.63
N VAL A 79 -0.27 0.20 45.56
CA VAL A 79 -0.95 -1.10 45.59
C VAL A 79 0.02 -2.13 45.08
N ASP A 80 -0.02 -3.33 45.66
CA ASP A 80 0.74 -4.48 45.18
C ASP A 80 0.30 -4.86 43.76
N SER A 81 1.19 -4.63 42.79
CA SER A 81 0.94 -4.86 41.37
C SER A 81 0.69 -6.34 41.04
N GLU A 82 1.31 -7.28 41.77
CA GLU A 82 1.10 -8.72 41.53
C GLU A 82 -0.28 -9.17 42.00
N LYS A 83 -0.78 -8.57 43.08
CA LYS A 83 -2.14 -8.80 43.57
C LYS A 83 -3.19 -8.30 42.58
N VAL A 84 -2.93 -7.16 41.91
CA VAL A 84 -3.82 -6.63 40.87
C VAL A 84 -3.78 -7.50 39.61
N GLU A 85 -2.60 -7.92 39.18
CA GLU A 85 -2.40 -8.80 38.02
C GLU A 85 -3.17 -10.13 38.20
N ARG A 86 -2.94 -10.85 39.31
CA ARG A 86 -3.65 -12.11 39.60
C ARG A 86 -5.17 -11.94 39.67
N GLN A 87 -5.66 -10.83 40.21
CA GLN A 87 -7.10 -10.57 40.27
C GLN A 87 -7.70 -10.24 38.91
N LEU A 88 -6.98 -9.50 38.06
CA LEU A 88 -7.40 -9.25 36.68
C LEU A 88 -7.43 -10.56 35.88
N GLU A 89 -6.39 -11.39 36.00
CA GLU A 89 -6.35 -12.73 35.41
C GLU A 89 -7.53 -13.61 35.89
N THR A 90 -7.83 -13.58 37.19
CA THR A 90 -8.98 -14.32 37.76
C THR A 90 -10.32 -13.80 37.22
N LEU A 91 -10.46 -12.48 37.02
CA LEU A 91 -11.71 -11.87 36.54
C LEU A 91 -11.96 -12.08 35.06
N PHE A 92 -10.92 -12.09 34.23
CA PHE A 92 -11.03 -12.30 32.79
C PHE A 92 -10.88 -13.77 32.39
N GLY A 93 -10.33 -14.62 33.27
CA GLY A 93 -10.13 -16.04 33.02
C GLY A 93 -9.41 -16.30 31.70
N ASN A 94 -9.81 -17.35 30.99
CA ASN A 94 -9.25 -17.70 29.68
C ASN A 94 -9.72 -16.79 28.53
N GLN A 95 -10.44 -15.69 28.78
CA GLN A 95 -10.99 -14.83 27.73
C GLN A 95 -10.02 -13.74 27.25
N LEU A 96 -9.06 -13.35 28.08
CA LEU A 96 -8.02 -12.35 27.79
C LEU A 96 -6.74 -12.74 28.55
N ARG A 97 -5.59 -12.78 27.87
CA ARG A 97 -4.28 -12.79 28.54
C ARG A 97 -3.95 -11.38 29.00
N VAL A 98 -3.52 -11.26 30.25
CA VAL A 98 -3.18 -9.99 30.90
C VAL A 98 -1.66 -9.96 31.08
N PHE A 99 -1.00 -8.89 30.68
CA PHE A 99 0.43 -8.68 30.89
C PHE A 99 0.66 -7.32 31.52
N VAL A 100 1.33 -7.26 32.67
CA VAL A 100 1.84 -5.98 33.17
C VAL A 100 3.11 -5.62 32.39
N VAL A 101 2.98 -4.67 31.46
CA VAL A 101 4.07 -4.27 30.54
C VAL A 101 4.96 -3.17 31.11
N PHE A 102 4.52 -2.48 32.17
CA PHE A 102 5.33 -1.46 32.84
C PHE A 102 4.92 -1.30 34.31
N ARG A 103 5.90 -1.20 35.21
CA ARG A 103 5.70 -1.02 36.66
C ARG A 103 6.44 0.22 37.16
N HIS A 104 5.73 1.14 37.83
CA HIS A 104 6.29 2.28 38.55
C HIS A 104 5.64 2.42 39.94
N ARG A 105 6.27 3.16 40.86
CA ARG A 105 5.79 3.32 42.26
C ARG A 105 4.38 3.92 42.38
N SER A 106 3.92 4.63 41.35
CA SER A 106 2.65 5.37 41.36
C SER A 106 1.69 4.97 40.22
N PHE A 107 2.11 4.10 39.29
CA PHE A 107 1.30 3.67 38.15
C PHE A 107 1.85 2.38 37.53
N PHE A 108 1.00 1.68 36.78
CA PHE A 108 1.40 0.52 36.00
C PHE A 108 0.57 0.46 34.70
N ALA A 109 1.14 -0.13 33.66
CA ALA A 109 0.48 -0.32 32.38
C ALA A 109 0.16 -1.81 32.17
N VAL A 110 -1.08 -2.11 31.80
CA VAL A 110 -1.56 -3.47 31.58
C VAL A 110 -1.96 -3.65 30.13
N ARG A 111 -1.36 -4.63 29.47
CA ARG A 111 -1.72 -5.09 28.13
C ARG A 111 -2.72 -6.22 28.25
N PHE A 112 -3.83 -6.10 27.54
CA PHE A 112 -4.81 -7.16 27.34
C PHE A 112 -4.67 -7.70 25.94
N GLN A 113 -4.56 -9.02 25.82
CA GLN A 113 -4.48 -9.71 24.55
C GLN A 113 -5.59 -10.74 24.48
N LEU A 114 -6.40 -10.72 23.43
CA LEU A 114 -7.31 -11.84 23.17
C LEU A 114 -6.47 -13.11 23.06
N PRO A 115 -6.82 -14.21 23.77
CA PRO A 115 -6.26 -15.51 23.45
C PRO A 115 -6.51 -15.63 21.97
N SER A 116 -5.45 -15.88 21.20
CA SER A 116 -5.62 -16.18 19.80
C SER A 116 -6.74 -17.19 19.72
N HIS A 117 -7.88 -16.81 19.15
CA HIS A 117 -8.74 -17.79 18.55
C HIS A 117 -7.83 -18.41 17.50
N ARG A 118 -7.13 -19.48 17.88
CA ARG A 118 -7.08 -20.67 17.06
C ARG A 118 -8.54 -20.85 16.69
N ILE A 119 -8.93 -20.32 15.53
CA ILE A 119 -9.92 -21.02 14.74
C ILE A 119 -9.25 -22.39 14.61
N PRO A 120 -9.73 -23.42 15.32
CA PRO A 120 -9.33 -24.75 14.97
C PRO A 120 -10.02 -24.94 13.63
N VAL A 121 -9.34 -24.59 12.54
CA VAL A 121 -9.59 -25.36 11.34
C VAL A 121 -9.16 -26.75 11.78
N ALA A 122 -10.14 -27.58 12.07
CA ALA A 122 -9.94 -29.00 12.25
C ALA A 122 -9.38 -29.51 10.91
N MET A 123 -8.06 -29.40 10.75
CA MET A 123 -7.30 -30.11 9.73
C MET A 123 -6.51 -31.19 10.46
N ASP A 124 -7.28 -32.08 11.09
CA ASP A 124 -6.81 -33.39 11.52
C ASP A 124 -7.20 -34.44 10.46
N GLN A 125 -6.89 -34.09 9.22
CA GLN A 125 -6.82 -35.01 8.09
C GLN A 125 -5.47 -34.75 7.43
N ALA A 126 -4.82 -35.82 6.98
CA ALA A 126 -3.53 -35.79 6.29
C ALA A 126 -3.51 -34.72 5.19
N SER A 127 -3.13 -33.50 5.54
CA SER A 127 -2.86 -32.44 4.58
C SER A 127 -1.52 -32.81 3.96
N ASP A 128 -1.43 -32.76 2.63
CA ASP A 128 -0.17 -32.94 1.93
C ASP A 128 0.82 -31.90 2.49
N ARG A 129 1.74 -32.38 3.34
CA ARG A 129 2.84 -31.60 3.90
C ARG A 129 4.09 -31.93 3.13
N SER A 130 4.75 -30.91 2.63
CA SER A 130 6.01 -31.04 1.91
C SER A 130 7.05 -30.16 2.57
N GLU A 131 8.19 -30.76 2.92
CA GLU A 131 9.34 -30.04 3.44
C GLU A 131 10.35 -29.78 2.33
N TYR A 132 10.88 -28.55 2.30
CA TYR A 132 11.89 -28.12 1.35
C TYR A 132 13.09 -27.60 2.12
N LYS A 133 14.22 -28.30 1.99
CA LYS A 133 15.51 -27.86 2.53
C LYS A 133 16.24 -27.03 1.49
N LEU A 134 16.38 -25.74 1.74
CA LEU A 134 17.11 -24.81 0.90
C LEU A 134 18.56 -24.70 1.40
N ASN A 135 19.52 -24.89 0.50
CA ASN A 135 20.92 -24.55 0.75
C ASN A 135 21.13 -23.03 0.63
N GLU A 136 22.30 -22.55 1.03
CA GLU A 136 22.74 -21.17 0.79
C GLU A 136 22.58 -20.79 -0.70
N ASP A 137 22.10 -19.56 -0.92
CA ASP A 137 21.84 -18.93 -2.22
C ASP A 137 20.79 -19.62 -3.13
N ASN A 138 20.00 -20.54 -2.57
CA ASN A 138 18.87 -21.14 -3.26
C ASN A 138 17.55 -20.38 -3.00
N GLU A 139 16.62 -20.50 -3.93
CA GLU A 139 15.21 -20.13 -3.73
C GLU A 139 14.26 -21.30 -4.01
N LEU A 140 13.20 -21.41 -3.20
CA LEU A 140 12.05 -22.23 -3.51
C LEU A 140 11.06 -21.39 -4.31
N ARG A 141 10.87 -21.74 -5.59
CA ARG A 141 9.88 -21.11 -6.47
C ARG A 141 8.56 -21.84 -6.30
N LEU A 142 7.51 -21.06 -6.05
CA LEU A 142 6.21 -21.57 -5.67
C LEU A 142 5.11 -20.90 -6.50
N GLU A 143 4.27 -21.73 -7.10
CA GLU A 143 2.99 -21.35 -7.70
C GLU A 143 1.85 -22.00 -6.93
N VAL A 144 1.00 -21.16 -6.34
CA VAL A 144 -0.22 -21.58 -5.68
C VAL A 144 -1.26 -21.93 -6.75
N GLY A 145 -1.84 -23.12 -6.66
CA GLY A 145 -2.91 -23.54 -7.56
C GLY A 145 -4.25 -22.89 -7.25
N SER A 146 -5.34 -23.67 -7.36
CA SER A 146 -6.70 -23.20 -7.11
C SER A 146 -7.05 -23.03 -5.62
N GLU A 147 -6.34 -23.74 -4.75
CA GLU A 147 -6.51 -23.70 -3.29
C GLU A 147 -5.34 -22.97 -2.64
N GLU A 148 -5.58 -22.44 -1.45
CA GLU A 148 -4.53 -21.75 -0.69
C GLU A 148 -3.46 -22.70 -0.20
N LEU A 149 -2.25 -22.15 -0.04
CA LEU A 149 -1.15 -22.83 0.63
C LEU A 149 -0.81 -22.14 1.93
N ILE A 150 -0.39 -22.92 2.92
CA ILE A 150 0.26 -22.38 4.11
C ILE A 150 1.75 -22.65 3.98
N VAL A 151 2.54 -21.57 4.09
CA VAL A 151 3.99 -21.63 4.12
C VAL A 151 4.47 -21.30 5.54
N GLU A 152 5.38 -22.11 6.06
CA GLU A 152 6.00 -21.90 7.37
C GLU A 152 7.52 -22.03 7.23
N LEU A 153 8.26 -21.03 7.73
CA LEU A 153 9.71 -21.18 7.94
C LEU A 153 9.92 -21.96 9.22
N VAL A 154 10.47 -23.17 9.12
CA VAL A 154 10.69 -24.06 10.29
C VAL A 154 12.05 -23.79 10.91
N GLU A 155 13.09 -23.61 10.10
CA GLU A 155 14.47 -23.36 10.56
C GLU A 155 15.23 -22.43 9.61
N GLY A 156 16.25 -21.75 10.13
CA GLY A 156 17.15 -20.90 9.35
C GLY A 156 16.62 -19.49 9.10
N LEU A 157 17.08 -18.87 8.01
CA LEU A 157 16.67 -17.53 7.59
C LEU A 157 16.19 -17.59 6.15
N ALA A 158 15.00 -17.05 5.89
CA ALA A 158 14.47 -16.95 4.55
C ALA A 158 13.70 -15.64 4.36
N GLU A 159 13.53 -15.25 3.10
CA GLU A 159 12.80 -14.04 2.73
C GLU A 159 12.00 -14.24 1.45
N ILE A 160 10.90 -13.49 1.33
CA ILE A 160 10.12 -13.37 0.10
C ILE A 160 10.28 -11.93 -0.39
N PHE A 161 10.97 -11.76 -1.52
CA PHE A 161 11.22 -10.46 -2.14
C PHE A 161 11.74 -9.40 -1.16
N GLY A 162 12.67 -9.79 -0.28
CA GLY A 162 13.29 -8.93 0.73
C GLY A 162 12.55 -8.82 2.07
N THR A 163 11.30 -9.30 2.16
CA THR A 163 10.56 -9.41 3.42
C THR A 163 11.06 -10.63 4.20
N PRO A 164 11.64 -10.46 5.40
CA PRO A 164 12.10 -11.59 6.20
C PRO A 164 10.92 -12.44 6.69
N LEU A 165 11.06 -13.76 6.58
CA LEU A 165 10.12 -14.71 7.18
C LEU A 165 10.46 -14.94 8.65
N VAL A 166 9.42 -15.04 9.48
CA VAL A 166 9.54 -15.32 10.91
C VAL A 166 9.41 -16.82 11.12
N VAL A 167 10.37 -17.41 11.82
CA VAL A 167 10.37 -18.83 12.17
C VAL A 167 9.09 -19.18 12.94
N HIS A 168 8.44 -20.28 12.56
CA HIS A 168 7.14 -20.76 13.07
C HIS A 168 5.95 -19.83 12.85
N LYS A 169 6.08 -18.78 12.02
CA LYS A 169 4.94 -18.01 11.54
C LYS A 169 4.38 -18.66 10.28
N ARG A 170 3.08 -18.89 10.28
CA ARG A 170 2.32 -19.38 9.12
C ARG A 170 1.89 -18.22 8.24
N TYR A 171 2.17 -18.35 6.95
CA TYR A 171 1.79 -17.41 5.90
C TYR A 171 0.81 -18.11 4.97
N THR A 172 -0.42 -17.60 4.89
CA THR A 172 -1.45 -18.14 3.98
C THR A 172 -1.32 -17.44 2.63
N LEU A 173 -0.96 -18.18 1.60
CA LEU A 173 -0.80 -17.69 0.24
C LEU A 173 -2.10 -17.93 -0.56
N PRO A 174 -2.66 -16.88 -1.21
CA PRO A 174 -3.93 -17.00 -1.92
C PRO A 174 -3.77 -17.75 -3.26
N PRO A 175 -4.88 -18.22 -3.87
CA PRO A 175 -4.84 -18.88 -5.17
C PRO A 175 -4.15 -18.03 -6.24
N ALA A 176 -3.44 -18.68 -7.17
CA ALA A 176 -2.64 -18.04 -8.22
C ALA A 176 -1.52 -17.11 -7.73
N PHE A 177 -1.22 -17.08 -6.42
CA PHE A 177 -0.07 -16.36 -5.90
C PHE A 177 1.22 -17.06 -6.33
N ARG A 178 2.19 -16.25 -6.75
CA ARG A 178 3.49 -16.73 -7.20
C ARG A 178 4.58 -16.03 -6.40
N CYS A 179 5.47 -16.81 -5.80
CA CYS A 179 6.59 -16.26 -5.03
C CYS A 179 7.86 -17.10 -5.15
N ALA A 180 8.95 -16.49 -4.72
CA ALA A 180 10.22 -17.17 -4.49
C ALA A 180 10.62 -16.94 -3.03
N ILE A 181 10.87 -18.02 -2.31
CA ILE A 181 11.38 -18.00 -0.93
C ILE A 181 12.87 -18.22 -1.01
N PHE A 182 13.66 -17.18 -0.79
CA PHE A 182 15.11 -17.21 -0.94
C PHE A 182 15.81 -17.27 0.42
N THR A 183 17.01 -17.87 0.47
CA THR A 183 17.87 -17.86 1.66
C THR A 183 19.34 -17.59 1.32
N TYR A 184 19.97 -16.73 2.11
CA TYR A 184 21.43 -16.49 2.07
C TYR A 184 22.22 -17.43 2.97
N LYS A 185 21.59 -18.25 3.83
CA LYS A 185 22.32 -19.05 4.85
C LYS A 185 21.78 -20.47 5.03
N GLY A 186 20.81 -20.86 4.21
CA GLY A 186 20.06 -22.10 4.37
C GLY A 186 18.80 -21.91 5.20
N ALA A 187 17.78 -22.68 4.85
CA ALA A 187 16.47 -22.66 5.49
C ALA A 187 15.73 -24.00 5.33
N LEU A 188 14.84 -24.30 6.26
CA LEU A 188 13.85 -25.37 6.15
C LEU A 188 12.47 -24.74 6.05
N VAL A 189 11.77 -24.98 4.94
CA VAL A 189 10.44 -24.45 4.67
C VAL A 189 9.44 -25.59 4.57
N GLU A 190 8.36 -25.51 5.34
CA GLU A 190 7.22 -26.43 5.25
C GLU A 190 6.11 -25.77 4.43
N ILE A 191 5.51 -26.54 3.51
CA ILE A 191 4.30 -26.18 2.78
C ILE A 191 3.19 -27.15 3.15
N VAL A 192 2.04 -26.61 3.52
CA VAL A 192 0.79 -27.37 3.75
C VAL A 192 -0.19 -27.04 2.63
N GLY A 193 -0.67 -28.07 1.94
CA GLY A 193 -1.52 -27.97 0.76
C GLY A 193 -0.78 -28.36 -0.53
N ARG A 194 -1.51 -28.46 -1.64
CA ARG A 194 -0.96 -28.93 -2.92
C ARG A 194 -0.63 -27.76 -3.86
N PRO A 195 0.65 -27.41 -4.06
CA PRO A 195 1.03 -26.40 -5.03
C PRO A 195 0.76 -26.85 -6.46
N GLU A 196 0.56 -25.89 -7.36
CA GLU A 196 0.56 -26.16 -8.81
C GLU A 196 1.98 -26.44 -9.29
N SER A 197 2.96 -25.68 -8.77
CA SER A 197 4.38 -25.91 -9.00
C SER A 197 5.19 -25.51 -7.77
N ALA A 198 6.15 -26.35 -7.38
CA ALA A 198 7.10 -26.07 -6.31
C ALA A 198 8.44 -26.73 -6.61
N TYR A 199 9.50 -25.94 -6.76
CA TYR A 199 10.83 -26.46 -7.04
C TYR A 199 11.95 -25.53 -6.54
N ILE A 200 13.09 -26.10 -6.19
CA ILE A 200 14.26 -25.36 -5.73
C ILE A 200 15.10 -24.94 -6.94
N ALA A 201 15.35 -23.64 -7.07
CA ALA A 201 16.28 -23.08 -8.03
C ALA A 201 17.60 -22.71 -7.34
N THR A 202 18.71 -23.11 -7.97
CA THR A 202 20.09 -22.86 -7.48
C THR A 202 20.78 -21.71 -8.21
N GLN A 203 20.23 -21.25 -9.33
CA GLN A 203 20.75 -20.13 -10.09
C GLN A 203 19.77 -18.95 -9.96
N THR A 204 20.20 -17.94 -9.21
CA THR A 204 19.40 -16.74 -8.96
C THR A 204 20.27 -15.49 -9.14
N PRO A 205 19.68 -14.36 -9.56
CA PRO A 205 20.38 -13.08 -9.62
C PRO A 205 20.46 -12.37 -8.26
N MET A 206 20.13 -13.04 -7.14
CA MET A 206 19.97 -12.38 -5.84
C MET A 206 21.26 -11.72 -5.33
N VAL A 207 22.43 -12.32 -5.57
CA VAL A 207 23.72 -11.71 -5.23
C VAL A 207 23.96 -10.42 -6.02
N ILE A 208 23.54 -10.37 -7.28
CA ILE A 208 23.64 -9.15 -8.12
C ILE A 208 22.75 -8.06 -7.52
N TYR A 209 21.50 -8.39 -7.21
CA TYR A 209 20.56 -7.44 -6.60
C TYR A 209 21.03 -6.95 -5.23
N LEU A 210 21.65 -7.82 -4.43
CA LEU A 210 22.23 -7.46 -3.13
C LEU A 210 23.42 -6.51 -3.29
N ASN A 211 24.32 -6.77 -4.24
CA ASN A 211 25.45 -5.88 -4.55
C ASN A 211 24.96 -4.50 -5.01
N THR A 212 23.93 -4.47 -5.86
CA THR A 212 23.28 -3.22 -6.27
C THR A 212 22.70 -2.49 -5.07
N HIS A 213 22.02 -3.18 -4.16
CA HIS A 213 21.53 -2.57 -2.92
C HIS A 213 22.65 -1.98 -2.07
N TYR A 214 23.78 -2.68 -1.89
CA TYR A 214 24.93 -2.16 -1.15
C TYR A 214 25.54 -0.90 -1.80
N ALA A 215 25.60 -0.84 -3.12
CA ALA A 215 26.05 0.36 -3.82
C ALA A 215 25.09 1.55 -3.59
N LEU A 216 23.78 1.29 -3.62
CA LEU A 216 22.76 2.30 -3.28
C LEU A 216 22.87 2.74 -1.81
N GLU A 217 23.23 1.84 -0.90
CA GLU A 217 23.42 2.15 0.51
C GLU A 217 24.63 3.06 0.77
N GLN A 218 25.72 2.87 0.01
CA GLN A 218 26.84 3.81 0.02
C GLN A 218 26.42 5.20 -0.46
N MET A 219 25.57 5.28 -1.51
CA MET A 219 25.01 6.56 -1.97
C MET A 219 24.16 7.22 -0.89
N ARG A 220 23.34 6.46 -0.15
CA ARG A 220 22.56 6.99 0.99
C ARG A 220 23.47 7.48 2.11
N SER A 221 24.52 6.74 2.45
CA SER A 221 25.48 7.14 3.49
C SER A 221 26.16 8.47 3.14
N ASN A 222 26.60 8.62 1.88
CA ASN A 222 27.16 9.88 1.38
C ASN A 222 26.14 11.02 1.39
N ALA A 223 24.88 10.73 1.02
CA ALA A 223 23.80 11.70 1.07
C ALA A 223 23.53 12.18 2.50
N ILE A 224 23.47 11.28 3.48
CA ILE A 224 23.30 11.62 4.89
C ILE A 224 24.43 12.55 5.34
N ALA A 225 25.69 12.17 5.07
CA ALA A 225 26.85 12.98 5.43
C ALA A 225 26.82 14.37 4.76
N GLY A 226 26.50 14.44 3.47
CA GLY A 226 26.40 15.70 2.73
C GLY A 226 25.27 16.59 3.22
N ILE A 227 24.08 16.02 3.49
CA ILE A 227 22.94 16.75 4.05
C ILE A 227 23.28 17.28 5.45
N SER A 228 23.92 16.47 6.29
CA SER A 228 24.39 16.92 7.62
C SER A 228 25.45 18.01 7.54
N ALA A 229 26.27 18.02 6.48
CA ALA A 229 27.23 19.07 6.18
C ALA A 229 26.61 20.32 5.51
N GLY A 230 25.30 20.31 5.24
CA GLY A 230 24.59 21.43 4.60
C GLY A 230 24.81 21.55 3.09
N ASP A 231 25.24 20.48 2.40
CA ASP A 231 25.35 20.48 0.94
C ASP A 231 23.95 20.47 0.30
N PRO A 232 23.54 21.55 -0.40
CA PRO A 232 22.23 21.63 -1.03
C PRO A 232 22.06 20.65 -2.21
N LYS A 233 23.15 20.04 -2.70
CA LYS A 233 23.12 19.03 -3.76
C LYS A 233 23.07 17.59 -3.21
N ALA A 234 23.24 17.39 -1.92
CA ALA A 234 23.22 16.06 -1.34
C ALA A 234 21.79 15.49 -1.31
N HIS A 235 21.62 14.31 -1.90
CA HIS A 235 20.38 13.53 -1.87
C HIS A 235 20.68 12.04 -2.00
N GLY A 236 19.75 11.23 -1.50
CA GLY A 236 19.79 9.78 -1.66
C GLY A 236 19.61 9.37 -3.11
N PRO A 237 19.92 8.11 -3.45
CA PRO A 237 19.89 7.62 -4.81
C PRO A 237 18.46 7.64 -5.38
N ARG A 238 18.32 8.16 -6.60
CA ARG A 238 17.08 8.10 -7.37
C ARG A 238 17.23 7.07 -8.47
N VAL A 239 16.54 5.93 -8.31
CA VAL A 239 16.73 4.72 -9.09
C VAL A 239 15.51 4.46 -9.95
N MET A 240 15.71 4.35 -11.27
CA MET A 240 14.65 3.95 -12.21
C MET A 240 14.90 2.53 -12.71
N ILE A 241 13.88 1.67 -12.61
CA ILE A 241 13.94 0.29 -13.12
C ILE A 241 13.20 0.22 -14.45
N ALA A 242 13.92 -0.13 -15.52
CA ALA A 242 13.45 -0.17 -16.89
C ALA A 242 13.64 -1.56 -17.53
N GLY A 243 12.82 -1.88 -18.52
CA GLY A 243 12.84 -3.19 -19.19
C GLY A 243 11.47 -3.55 -19.74
N GLN A 244 11.44 -4.59 -20.60
CA GLN A 244 10.20 -5.04 -21.25
C GLN A 244 9.18 -5.59 -20.23
N THR A 245 8.00 -5.98 -20.70
CA THR A 245 7.06 -6.75 -19.87
C THR A 245 7.69 -8.07 -19.41
N ASP A 246 7.33 -8.53 -18.22
CA ASP A 246 7.69 -9.86 -17.69
C ASP A 246 9.20 -10.11 -17.54
N VAL A 247 9.91 -9.10 -17.04
CA VAL A 247 11.34 -9.21 -16.64
C VAL A 247 11.57 -9.06 -15.13
N GLY A 248 10.50 -8.90 -14.33
CA GLY A 248 10.60 -8.83 -12.87
C GLY A 248 10.78 -7.42 -12.27
N LYS A 249 10.48 -6.35 -13.01
CA LYS A 249 10.64 -4.96 -12.56
C LYS A 249 10.01 -4.68 -11.19
N SER A 250 8.71 -4.95 -11.02
CA SER A 250 8.00 -4.72 -9.77
C SER A 250 8.54 -5.57 -8.61
N THR A 251 9.02 -6.78 -8.90
CA THR A 251 9.67 -7.65 -7.91
C THR A 251 10.99 -7.07 -7.44
N LEU A 252 11.81 -6.55 -8.35
CA LEU A 252 13.06 -5.88 -8.01
C LEU A 252 12.82 -4.58 -7.24
N CYS A 253 11.82 -3.78 -7.62
CA CYS A 253 11.40 -2.60 -6.84
C CYS A 253 11.11 -3.00 -5.39
N ARG A 254 10.26 -4.01 -5.19
CA ARG A 254 9.88 -4.52 -3.87
C ARG A 254 11.09 -4.99 -3.07
N LEU A 255 12.00 -5.73 -3.70
CA LEU A 255 13.23 -6.21 -3.08
C LEU A 255 14.11 -5.06 -2.58
N LEU A 256 14.43 -4.10 -3.45
CA LEU A 256 15.30 -2.97 -3.12
C LEU A 256 14.69 -2.05 -2.05
N LEU A 257 13.36 -1.84 -2.09
CA LEU A 257 12.63 -1.08 -1.08
C LEU A 257 12.65 -1.78 0.28
N ASN A 258 12.39 -3.10 0.32
CA ASN A 258 12.44 -3.88 1.55
C ASN A 258 13.84 -3.85 2.18
N TYR A 259 14.89 -4.00 1.37
CA TYR A 259 16.26 -3.89 1.86
C TYR A 259 16.57 -2.49 2.41
N ALA A 260 16.18 -1.42 1.70
CA ALA A 260 16.36 -0.05 2.19
C ALA A 260 15.70 0.17 3.57
N VAL A 261 14.47 -0.32 3.75
CA VAL A 261 13.77 -0.22 5.03
C VAL A 261 14.43 -1.07 6.12
N ARG A 262 14.97 -2.24 5.80
CA ARG A 262 15.74 -3.06 6.74
C ARG A 262 17.01 -2.35 7.23
N PHE A 263 17.53 -1.41 6.45
CA PHE A 263 18.61 -0.48 6.81
C PHE A 263 18.10 0.84 7.42
N ASN A 264 16.86 0.88 7.89
CA ASN A 264 16.20 2.01 8.57
C ASN A 264 15.98 3.27 7.70
N HIS A 265 16.01 3.11 6.38
CA HIS A 265 15.64 4.17 5.44
C HIS A 265 14.14 4.22 5.20
N THR A 266 13.69 5.33 4.63
CA THR A 266 12.28 5.57 4.29
C THR A 266 12.17 6.07 2.85
N PRO A 267 12.50 5.21 1.84
CA PRO A 267 12.50 5.62 0.45
C PRO A 267 11.09 5.88 -0.08
N VAL A 268 10.99 6.69 -1.13
CA VAL A 268 9.75 6.86 -1.90
C VAL A 268 9.69 5.80 -2.99
N TYR A 269 8.63 5.01 -3.02
CA TYR A 269 8.29 4.14 -4.14
C TYR A 269 7.40 4.89 -5.12
N VAL A 270 7.81 4.99 -6.37
CA VAL A 270 7.02 5.58 -7.47
C VAL A 270 6.65 4.47 -8.45
N ASP A 271 5.40 4.45 -8.87
CA ASP A 271 4.88 3.49 -9.84
C ASP A 271 4.26 4.21 -11.03
N LEU A 272 4.90 4.08 -12.19
CA LEU A 272 4.47 4.68 -13.45
C LEU A 272 3.75 3.67 -14.37
N ASP A 273 3.54 2.42 -13.93
CA ASP A 273 2.83 1.42 -14.73
C ASP A 273 1.31 1.57 -14.60
N LEU A 274 0.69 2.24 -15.59
CA LEU A 274 -0.77 2.41 -15.66
C LEU A 274 -1.52 1.06 -15.76
N GLY A 275 -0.90 0.02 -16.30
CA GLY A 275 -1.57 -1.25 -16.62
C GLY A 275 -1.54 -2.26 -15.48
N GLN A 276 -0.43 -2.33 -14.74
CA GLN A 276 -0.17 -3.34 -13.69
C GLN A 276 0.50 -2.73 -12.45
N GLY A 277 0.31 -1.43 -12.21
CA GLY A 277 0.79 -0.75 -11.00
C GLY A 277 0.36 -1.46 -9.71
N SER A 278 1.21 -1.35 -8.69
CA SER A 278 1.13 -2.06 -7.41
C SER A 278 0.76 -1.16 -6.23
N VAL A 279 0.87 0.16 -6.41
CA VAL A 279 0.65 1.17 -5.37
C VAL A 279 -0.82 1.57 -5.26
N SER A 280 -1.48 1.87 -6.39
CA SER A 280 -2.90 2.26 -6.45
C SER A 280 -3.68 1.41 -7.47
N LEU A 281 -4.91 1.80 -7.81
CA LEU A 281 -5.69 1.13 -8.85
C LEU A 281 -5.03 1.28 -10.24
N PRO A 282 -5.33 0.37 -11.18
CA PRO A 282 -4.95 0.54 -12.58
C PRO A 282 -5.38 1.91 -13.12
N GLY A 283 -4.64 2.42 -14.10
CA GLY A 283 -4.88 3.73 -14.70
C GLY A 283 -4.43 4.90 -13.83
N THR A 284 -3.43 4.70 -12.97
CA THR A 284 -2.86 5.75 -12.14
C THR A 284 -1.34 5.79 -12.27
N VAL A 285 -0.76 6.99 -12.18
CA VAL A 285 0.64 7.13 -11.72
C VAL A 285 0.60 7.44 -10.24
N SER A 286 1.46 6.80 -9.47
CA SER A 286 1.32 6.87 -8.01
C SER A 286 2.65 6.79 -7.28
N ALA A 287 2.65 7.20 -6.02
CA ALA A 287 3.78 7.10 -5.13
C ALA A 287 3.36 6.76 -3.70
N LEU A 288 4.27 6.11 -2.99
CA LEU A 288 4.11 5.65 -1.63
C LEU A 288 5.40 5.86 -0.84
N LEU A 289 5.28 6.35 0.39
CA LEU A 289 6.41 6.39 1.32
C LEU A 289 6.56 5.02 2.00
N VAL A 290 7.69 4.36 1.81
CA VAL A 290 7.90 3.02 2.35
C VAL A 290 8.69 3.11 3.65
N SER A 291 8.02 2.91 4.78
CA SER A 291 8.62 3.01 6.13
C SER A 291 8.75 1.66 6.85
N LYS A 292 8.11 0.61 6.33
CA LYS A 292 8.11 -0.75 6.88
C LYS A 292 8.25 -1.76 5.76
N PRO A 293 8.86 -2.94 6.01
CA PRO A 293 8.90 -4.01 5.03
C PRO A 293 7.49 -4.40 4.60
N SER A 294 7.34 -4.80 3.34
CA SER A 294 6.06 -5.28 2.80
C SER A 294 5.55 -6.51 3.57
N GLU A 295 4.25 -6.63 3.73
CA GLU A 295 3.58 -7.90 4.06
C GLU A 295 3.74 -8.86 2.88
N VAL A 296 3.92 -10.17 3.13
CA VAL A 296 4.23 -11.17 2.10
C VAL A 296 3.22 -11.15 0.95
N VAL A 297 1.93 -11.18 1.28
CA VAL A 297 0.83 -11.25 0.33
C VAL A 297 0.35 -9.86 -0.05
N GLU A 298 0.11 -8.98 0.94
CA GLU A 298 -0.55 -7.69 0.70
C GLU A 298 0.38 -6.62 0.12
N GLY A 299 1.70 -6.81 0.23
CA GLY A 299 2.68 -5.84 -0.22
C GLY A 299 2.89 -4.70 0.78
N PHE A 300 3.20 -3.50 0.28
CA PHE A 300 3.42 -2.34 1.13
C PHE A 300 2.09 -1.75 1.63
N ASP A 301 2.11 -1.17 2.84
CA ASP A 301 0.98 -0.44 3.40
C ASP A 301 0.62 0.77 2.52
N LYS A 302 -0.62 0.80 2.01
CA LYS A 302 -1.09 1.80 1.03
C LYS A 302 -1.75 3.02 1.67
N ALA A 303 -1.76 3.15 3.00
CA ALA A 303 -2.52 4.19 3.72
C ALA A 303 -2.16 5.64 3.36
N SER A 304 -0.95 5.90 2.86
CA SER A 304 -0.48 7.24 2.45
C SER A 304 -0.10 7.29 0.97
N THR A 305 -0.92 6.66 0.12
CA THR A 305 -0.72 6.65 -1.33
C THR A 305 -1.07 8.01 -1.94
N LEU A 306 -0.16 8.57 -2.73
CA LEU A 306 -0.42 9.66 -3.65
C LEU A 306 -0.72 9.05 -5.02
N ALA A 307 -1.88 9.32 -5.62
CA ALA A 307 -2.24 8.79 -6.92
C ALA A 307 -2.85 9.88 -7.81
N TYR A 308 -2.41 9.93 -9.06
CA TYR A 308 -3.01 10.76 -10.10
C TYR A 308 -3.69 9.87 -11.14
N PRO A 309 -5.01 10.01 -11.35
CA PRO A 309 -5.72 9.19 -12.31
C PRO A 309 -5.39 9.63 -13.74
N ALA A 310 -4.87 8.71 -14.55
CA ALA A 310 -4.65 8.93 -15.98
C ALA A 310 -5.94 8.76 -16.79
N GLY A 311 -6.95 8.08 -16.23
CA GLY A 311 -8.18 7.73 -16.93
C GLY A 311 -8.01 6.67 -18.02
N ILE A 312 -6.78 6.22 -18.29
CA ILE A 312 -6.41 5.23 -19.31
C ILE A 312 -5.48 4.19 -18.70
N ILE A 313 -5.50 2.96 -19.21
CA ILE A 313 -4.59 1.88 -18.77
C ILE A 313 -3.37 1.70 -19.69
N ASN A 314 -3.42 2.26 -20.90
CA ASN A 314 -2.33 2.20 -21.86
C ASN A 314 -1.82 3.63 -22.13
N PRO A 315 -0.55 3.94 -21.81
CA PRO A 315 0.03 5.27 -22.06
C PRO A 315 -0.16 5.79 -23.49
N THR A 316 -0.20 4.93 -24.51
CA THR A 316 -0.36 5.37 -25.91
C THR A 316 -1.74 5.93 -26.23
N ALA A 317 -2.74 5.70 -25.38
CA ALA A 317 -4.08 6.26 -25.58
C ALA A 317 -4.10 7.79 -25.38
N ASN A 318 -3.20 8.32 -24.53
CA ASN A 318 -2.99 9.75 -24.35
C ASN A 318 -1.59 10.02 -23.78
N GLU A 319 -0.58 9.91 -24.65
CA GLU A 319 0.84 10.05 -24.26
C GLU A 319 1.11 11.39 -23.57
N GLN A 320 0.54 12.48 -24.11
CA GLN A 320 0.79 13.82 -23.59
C GLN A 320 0.27 13.98 -22.15
N TYR A 321 -0.93 13.47 -21.86
CA TYR A 321 -1.45 13.50 -20.50
C TYR A 321 -0.63 12.60 -19.57
N TYR A 322 -0.20 11.43 -20.03
CA TYR A 322 0.69 10.56 -19.24
C TYR A 322 2.03 11.22 -18.90
N LEU A 323 2.67 11.91 -19.85
CA LEU A 323 3.89 12.68 -19.60
C LEU A 323 3.66 13.82 -18.60
N HIS A 324 2.55 14.55 -18.74
CA HIS A 324 2.14 15.59 -17.79
C HIS A 324 1.99 15.04 -16.36
N LEU A 325 1.41 13.85 -16.22
CA LEU A 325 1.26 13.18 -14.92
C LEU A 325 2.59 12.73 -14.33
N ILE A 326 3.53 12.26 -15.15
CA ILE A 326 4.91 11.96 -14.72
C ILE A 326 5.58 13.23 -14.16
N GLU A 327 5.49 14.35 -14.89
CA GLU A 327 6.06 15.63 -14.48
C GLU A 327 5.43 16.14 -13.18
N THR A 328 4.10 16.09 -13.09
CA THR A 328 3.35 16.48 -11.88
C THR A 328 3.77 15.65 -10.67
N LEU A 329 3.79 14.33 -10.79
CA LEU A 329 4.21 13.44 -9.70
C LEU A 329 5.67 13.69 -9.30
N ALA A 330 6.55 13.85 -10.28
CA ALA A 330 7.96 14.15 -10.02
C ALA A 330 8.14 15.47 -9.27
N ALA A 331 7.40 16.53 -9.63
CA ALA A 331 7.43 17.81 -8.94
C ALA A 331 7.03 17.65 -7.45
N THR A 332 5.93 16.94 -7.17
CA THR A 332 5.47 16.69 -5.80
C THR A 332 6.48 15.87 -4.98
N ILE A 333 7.08 14.83 -5.57
CA ILE A 333 8.11 14.04 -4.88
C ILE A 333 9.40 14.85 -4.67
N ASN A 334 9.80 15.67 -5.64
CA ASN A 334 10.95 16.56 -5.53
C ASN A 334 10.78 17.55 -4.38
N GLU A 335 9.61 18.16 -4.26
CA GLU A 335 9.27 19.05 -3.14
C GLU A 335 9.32 18.31 -1.82
N LYS A 336 8.68 17.13 -1.73
CA LYS A 336 8.67 16.31 -0.51
C LYS A 336 10.08 15.95 -0.03
N CYS A 337 10.95 15.54 -0.96
CA CYS A 337 12.36 15.27 -0.67
C CYS A 337 13.07 16.55 -0.20
N ALA A 338 12.89 17.68 -0.87
CA ALA A 338 13.51 18.94 -0.47
C ALA A 338 13.10 19.40 0.94
N THR A 339 11.86 19.12 1.36
CA THR A 339 11.35 19.50 2.68
C THR A 339 11.78 18.56 3.81
N ILE A 340 11.99 17.27 3.53
CA ILE A 340 12.21 16.25 4.57
C ILE A 340 13.57 15.57 4.36
N PRO A 341 14.62 15.98 5.10
CA PRO A 341 15.99 15.47 4.95
C PRO A 341 16.10 13.95 4.99
N ARG A 342 15.36 13.28 5.90
CA ARG A 342 15.34 11.82 6.01
C ARG A 342 14.84 11.14 4.75
N ILE A 343 13.78 11.66 4.14
CA ILE A 343 13.22 11.12 2.88
C ILE A 343 14.16 11.42 1.73
N ASN A 344 14.74 12.63 1.69
CA ASN A 344 15.74 13.00 0.69
C ASN A 344 16.92 12.02 0.69
N ALA A 345 17.49 11.76 1.87
CA ALA A 345 18.62 10.87 2.05
C ALA A 345 18.29 9.40 1.73
N SER A 346 17.05 8.98 1.95
CA SER A 346 16.59 7.60 1.69
C SER A 346 16.49 7.29 0.19
N GLY A 347 16.25 8.30 -0.63
CA GLY A 347 16.15 8.18 -2.08
C GLY A 347 14.78 7.76 -2.60
N VAL A 348 14.72 7.48 -3.90
CA VAL A 348 13.49 7.18 -4.65
C VAL A 348 13.71 5.93 -5.51
N VAL A 349 12.75 5.02 -5.54
CA VAL A 349 12.76 3.84 -6.43
C VAL A 349 11.54 3.92 -7.36
N ILE A 350 11.77 3.86 -8.67
CA ILE A 350 10.74 4.11 -9.69
C ILE A 350 10.52 2.86 -10.54
N ASN A 351 9.33 2.28 -10.47
CA ASN A 351 8.83 1.27 -11.38
C ASN A 351 8.31 1.92 -12.67
N THR A 352 8.60 1.31 -13.82
CA THR A 352 8.14 1.78 -15.13
C THR A 352 7.27 0.72 -15.81
N CYS A 353 6.45 1.14 -16.79
CA CYS A 353 5.72 0.19 -17.62
C CYS A 353 6.65 -0.61 -18.54
N GLY A 354 6.18 -1.75 -19.06
CA GLY A 354 6.95 -2.58 -19.99
C GLY A 354 7.08 -2.03 -21.42
N PHE A 355 6.57 -0.83 -21.68
CA PHE A 355 6.60 -0.20 -23.00
C PHE A 355 7.87 0.63 -23.16
N VAL A 356 8.85 0.07 -23.87
CA VAL A 356 10.23 0.63 -23.94
C VAL A 356 10.65 1.10 -25.35
N LYS A 357 9.70 1.16 -26.29
CA LYS A 357 9.92 1.60 -27.67
C LYS A 357 9.14 2.89 -27.95
N ASP A 358 9.61 3.69 -28.90
CA ASP A 358 8.91 4.88 -29.40
C ASP A 358 8.42 5.80 -28.26
N ALA A 359 7.12 6.08 -28.18
CA ALA A 359 6.50 6.84 -27.09
C ALA A 359 6.86 6.33 -25.68
N GLY A 360 7.05 5.02 -25.52
CA GLY A 360 7.49 4.40 -24.27
C GLY A 360 8.94 4.76 -23.92
N TYR A 361 9.80 4.82 -24.92
CA TYR A 361 11.18 5.30 -24.75
C TYR A 361 11.20 6.81 -24.42
N THR A 362 10.36 7.61 -25.08
CA THR A 362 10.16 9.03 -24.73
C THR A 362 9.75 9.19 -23.27
N ALA A 363 8.81 8.37 -22.79
CA ALA A 363 8.38 8.39 -21.39
C ALA A 363 9.51 8.02 -20.41
N LEU A 364 10.38 7.07 -20.75
CA LEU A 364 11.55 6.73 -19.93
C LEU A 364 12.52 7.91 -19.80
N LEU A 365 12.84 8.58 -20.92
CA LEU A 365 13.72 9.76 -20.90
C LEU A 365 13.07 10.92 -20.13
N HIS A 366 11.76 11.10 -20.30
CA HIS A 366 10.99 12.13 -19.60
C HIS A 366 10.95 11.88 -18.09
N ALA A 367 10.72 10.64 -17.65
CA ALA A 367 10.80 10.25 -16.25
C ALA A 367 12.23 10.44 -15.71
N ALA A 368 13.25 10.00 -16.44
CA ALA A 368 14.65 10.15 -16.04
C ALA A 368 15.03 11.61 -15.75
N LYS A 369 14.60 12.52 -16.63
CA LYS A 369 14.80 13.96 -16.48
C LYS A 369 14.06 14.54 -15.27
N ASN A 370 12.74 14.32 -15.18
CA ASN A 370 11.90 14.98 -14.17
C ASN A 370 12.15 14.46 -12.74
N PHE A 371 12.40 13.16 -12.60
CA PHE A 371 12.79 12.56 -11.32
C PHE A 371 14.26 12.76 -10.99
N LYS A 372 15.08 13.37 -11.88
CA LYS A 372 16.52 13.59 -11.68
C LYS A 372 17.25 12.30 -11.31
N ILE A 373 17.10 11.29 -12.15
CA ILE A 373 17.61 9.93 -11.90
C ILE A 373 19.14 9.92 -11.82
N ASP A 374 19.67 9.18 -10.85
CA ASP A 374 21.10 8.90 -10.69
C ASP A 374 21.48 7.54 -11.29
N VAL A 375 20.57 6.57 -11.18
CA VAL A 375 20.81 5.17 -11.55
C VAL A 375 19.63 4.64 -12.35
N VAL A 376 19.90 4.06 -13.52
CA VAL A 376 18.92 3.28 -14.28
C VAL A 376 19.33 1.82 -14.26
N ILE A 377 18.47 0.96 -13.72
CA ILE A 377 18.65 -0.49 -13.78
C ILE A 377 17.83 -1.03 -14.95
N VAL A 378 18.49 -1.62 -15.94
CA VAL A 378 17.86 -2.20 -17.13
C VAL A 378 17.87 -3.72 -17.02
N LEU A 379 16.69 -4.33 -17.04
CA LEU A 379 16.53 -5.78 -17.00
C LEU A 379 16.47 -6.39 -18.42
N GLU A 380 17.43 -7.27 -18.73
CA GLU A 380 17.56 -8.10 -19.95
C GLU A 380 17.59 -7.41 -21.32
N ASN A 381 17.68 -6.08 -21.39
CA ASN A 381 17.54 -5.35 -22.65
C ASN A 381 18.78 -4.53 -23.01
N GLU A 382 19.78 -5.17 -23.61
CA GLU A 382 21.04 -4.54 -24.06
C GLU A 382 20.82 -3.40 -25.05
N ARG A 383 19.83 -3.53 -25.96
CA ARG A 383 19.49 -2.45 -26.89
C ARG A 383 19.00 -1.20 -26.14
N LEU A 384 18.19 -1.39 -25.11
CA LEU A 384 17.74 -0.30 -24.25
C LEU A 384 18.91 0.31 -23.48
N VAL A 385 19.84 -0.51 -22.97
CA VAL A 385 21.08 -0.03 -22.34
C VAL A 385 21.86 0.90 -23.29
N ASN A 386 22.09 0.47 -24.54
CA ASN A 386 22.83 1.24 -25.53
C ASN A 386 22.12 2.57 -25.86
N ASN A 387 20.81 2.53 -26.06
CA ASN A 387 20.02 3.73 -26.32
C ASN A 387 20.08 4.71 -25.14
N LEU A 388 19.82 4.23 -23.92
CA LEU A 388 19.86 5.07 -22.73
C LEU A 388 21.26 5.64 -22.47
N THR A 389 22.33 4.87 -22.73
CA THR A 389 23.71 5.33 -22.58
C THR A 389 24.04 6.49 -23.53
N LYS A 390 23.42 6.48 -24.72
CA LYS A 390 23.59 7.54 -25.70
C LYS A 390 22.81 8.80 -25.34
N ASP A 391 21.59 8.64 -24.84
CA ASP A 391 20.63 9.76 -24.73
C ASP A 391 20.53 10.34 -23.31
N LEU A 392 20.98 9.63 -22.28
CA LEU A 392 21.04 10.14 -20.90
C LEU A 392 22.37 10.84 -20.60
N PRO A 393 22.40 11.80 -19.66
CA PRO A 393 23.63 12.45 -19.24
C PRO A 393 24.66 11.46 -18.67
N ASN A 394 25.94 11.71 -18.91
CA ASN A 394 27.06 10.84 -18.49
C ASN A 394 27.14 10.56 -16.96
N PHE A 395 26.52 11.40 -16.13
CA PHE A 395 26.50 11.17 -14.68
C PHE A 395 25.50 10.09 -14.26
N VAL A 396 24.52 9.77 -15.12
CA VAL A 396 23.52 8.74 -14.84
C VAL A 396 24.17 7.37 -15.03
N LYS A 397 24.21 6.58 -13.96
CA LYS A 397 24.78 5.23 -13.99
C LYS A 397 23.76 4.27 -14.57
N ILE A 398 24.10 3.59 -15.65
CA ILE A 398 23.24 2.57 -16.26
C ILE A 398 23.80 1.20 -15.90
N VAL A 399 22.98 0.38 -15.24
CA VAL A 399 23.33 -0.96 -14.77
C VAL A 399 22.47 -1.96 -15.54
N HIS A 400 23.12 -2.91 -16.23
CA HIS A 400 22.44 -4.01 -16.89
C HIS A 400 22.38 -5.20 -15.94
N GLU A 401 21.17 -5.69 -15.64
CA GLU A 401 20.97 -6.83 -14.76
C GLU A 401 20.16 -7.94 -15.46
N PRO A 402 20.46 -9.22 -15.17
CA PRO A 402 19.66 -10.33 -15.69
C PRO A 402 18.29 -10.39 -15.01
N LYS A 403 17.28 -10.90 -15.72
CA LYS A 403 16.02 -11.28 -15.09
C LYS A 403 16.22 -12.57 -14.30
N SER A 404 15.39 -12.78 -13.27
CA SER A 404 15.29 -14.11 -12.65
C SER A 404 14.63 -15.09 -13.61
N GLY A 405 15.18 -16.31 -13.72
CA GLY A 405 14.55 -17.40 -14.45
C GLY A 405 13.21 -17.86 -13.87
N GLY A 406 12.81 -17.36 -12.69
CA GLY A 406 11.48 -17.57 -12.10
C GLY A 406 10.42 -16.58 -12.61
N VAL A 407 10.80 -15.62 -13.44
CA VAL A 407 9.84 -14.70 -14.06
C VAL A 407 9.23 -15.36 -15.29
N GLU A 408 7.91 -15.45 -15.30
CA GLU A 408 7.15 -16.01 -16.41
C GLU A 408 6.40 -14.94 -17.21
N PRO A 409 6.30 -15.12 -18.55
CA PRO A 409 5.43 -14.31 -19.38
C PRO A 409 3.97 -14.40 -18.93
N ARG A 410 3.28 -13.26 -18.88
CA ARG A 410 1.86 -13.21 -18.54
C ARG A 410 1.01 -12.96 -19.77
N GLN A 411 0.00 -13.79 -19.94
CA GLN A 411 -1.01 -13.62 -20.98
C GLN A 411 -1.89 -12.39 -20.71
N THR A 412 -2.52 -11.86 -21.77
CA THR A 412 -3.43 -10.71 -21.67
C THR A 412 -4.58 -10.96 -20.69
N THR A 413 -5.13 -12.17 -20.69
CA THR A 413 -6.20 -12.61 -19.78
C THR A 413 -5.78 -12.59 -18.31
N GLN A 414 -4.56 -13.06 -18.01
CA GLN A 414 -4.00 -13.01 -16.65
C GLN A 414 -3.81 -11.56 -16.18
N ARG A 415 -3.38 -10.64 -17.06
CA ARG A 415 -3.26 -9.21 -16.74
C ARG A 415 -4.61 -8.55 -16.49
N GLN A 416 -5.64 -8.92 -17.27
CA GLN A 416 -7.01 -8.46 -17.07
C GLN A 416 -7.55 -8.93 -15.72
N LYS A 417 -7.36 -10.21 -15.40
CA LYS A 417 -7.73 -10.78 -14.10
C LYS A 417 -7.00 -10.09 -12.95
N ALA A 418 -5.69 -9.88 -13.06
CA ALA A 418 -4.93 -9.18 -12.03
C ALA A 418 -5.44 -7.74 -11.79
N ARG A 419 -5.80 -7.00 -12.86
CA ARG A 419 -6.44 -5.67 -12.70
C ARG A 419 -7.77 -5.77 -11.98
N HIS A 420 -8.61 -6.72 -12.38
CA HIS A 420 -9.89 -6.98 -11.74
C HIS A 420 -9.72 -7.28 -10.24
N ASP A 421 -8.77 -8.16 -9.89
CA ASP A 421 -8.53 -8.58 -8.51
C ASP A 421 -7.98 -7.42 -7.65
N VAL A 422 -7.18 -6.52 -8.22
CA VAL A 422 -6.75 -5.28 -7.54
C VAL A 422 -7.95 -4.37 -7.25
N VAL A 423 -8.84 -4.15 -8.22
CA VAL A 423 -10.05 -3.34 -8.01
C VAL A 423 -10.96 -3.99 -6.96
N LYS A 424 -11.16 -5.31 -7.03
CA LYS A 424 -11.90 -6.06 -6.01
C LYS A 424 -11.30 -5.87 -4.61
N SER A 425 -9.99 -6.01 -4.48
CA SER A 425 -9.29 -5.85 -3.19
C SER A 425 -9.39 -4.45 -2.61
N TYR A 426 -9.55 -3.42 -3.45
CA TYR A 426 -9.75 -2.05 -2.99
C TYR A 426 -11.10 -1.87 -2.29
N PHE A 427 -12.16 -2.49 -2.79
CA PHE A 427 -13.51 -2.37 -2.20
C PHE A 427 -13.77 -3.37 -1.09
N TYR A 428 -13.28 -4.60 -1.22
CA TYR A 428 -13.60 -5.72 -0.35
C TYR A 428 -12.45 -6.12 0.58
N GLY A 429 -11.28 -5.53 0.39
CA GLY A 429 -10.08 -5.83 1.15
C GLY A 429 -9.50 -7.20 0.80
N THR A 430 -8.81 -7.78 1.77
CA THR A 430 -8.16 -9.08 1.69
C THR A 430 -8.79 -10.03 2.70
N ARG A 431 -8.31 -11.28 2.75
CA ARG A 431 -8.73 -12.23 3.79
C ARG A 431 -8.33 -11.80 5.21
N HIS A 432 -7.21 -11.10 5.35
CA HIS A 432 -6.75 -10.62 6.66
C HIS A 432 -7.41 -9.31 7.05
N THR A 433 -7.76 -8.48 6.05
CA THR A 433 -8.34 -7.16 6.24
C THR A 433 -9.58 -7.04 5.36
N ILE A 434 -10.73 -7.45 5.87
CA ILE A 434 -12.01 -7.41 5.12
C ILE A 434 -12.60 -6.00 5.18
N PHE A 435 -13.02 -5.49 4.03
CA PHE A 435 -13.78 -4.25 3.90
C PHE A 435 -15.22 -4.53 3.50
N HIS A 436 -16.11 -3.63 3.91
CA HIS A 436 -17.53 -3.69 3.60
C HIS A 436 -17.92 -2.41 2.84
N PRO A 437 -17.95 -2.45 1.50
CA PRO A 437 -18.29 -1.29 0.71
C PRO A 437 -19.79 -0.97 0.82
N PHE A 438 -20.15 0.25 0.45
CA PHE A 438 -21.49 0.80 0.48
C PHE A 438 -22.04 0.92 -0.94
N THR A 439 -23.30 0.59 -1.11
CA THR A 439 -24.05 0.86 -2.35
C THR A 439 -24.84 2.15 -2.15
N ILE A 440 -24.63 3.14 -3.03
CA ILE A 440 -25.22 4.47 -2.91
C ILE A 440 -25.91 4.84 -4.23
N GLU A 441 -27.18 5.24 -4.19
CA GLU A 441 -27.89 5.81 -5.33
C GLU A 441 -27.70 7.32 -5.36
N ILE A 442 -27.35 7.87 -6.53
CA ILE A 442 -27.06 9.29 -6.73
C ILE A 442 -27.85 9.82 -7.92
N SER A 443 -28.53 10.94 -7.73
CA SER A 443 -29.22 11.66 -8.80
C SER A 443 -28.24 12.47 -9.66
N TYR A 444 -28.57 12.65 -10.93
CA TYR A 444 -27.80 13.49 -11.83
C TYR A 444 -28.67 14.44 -12.67
N GLY A 445 -28.06 15.54 -13.12
CA GLY A 445 -28.79 16.59 -13.86
C GLY A 445 -29.87 17.29 -13.02
N VAL A 446 -29.71 17.25 -11.69
CA VAL A 446 -30.54 17.96 -10.71
C VAL A 446 -29.91 19.32 -10.37
N PRO A 447 -30.66 20.28 -9.80
CA PRO A 447 -30.12 21.57 -9.36
C PRO A 447 -28.92 21.42 -8.41
N GLU A 448 -28.03 22.42 -8.35
CA GLU A 448 -26.81 22.39 -7.53
C GLU A 448 -27.07 22.21 -6.02
N GLU A 449 -28.27 22.56 -5.57
CA GLU A 449 -28.71 22.41 -4.18
C GLU A 449 -28.92 20.94 -3.79
N GLU A 450 -29.20 20.07 -4.77
CA GLU A 450 -29.37 18.64 -4.55
C GLU A 450 -28.03 17.87 -4.61
N GLN A 451 -27.99 16.72 -3.95
CA GLN A 451 -26.81 15.86 -3.98
C GLN A 451 -26.64 15.27 -5.39
N GLN A 452 -25.65 15.80 -6.13
CA GLN A 452 -25.24 15.28 -7.43
C GLN A 452 -23.74 14.98 -7.46
N LEU A 453 -23.37 14.04 -8.33
CA LEU A 453 -21.98 13.77 -8.69
C LEU A 453 -21.78 14.18 -10.15
N ILE A 454 -20.86 15.12 -10.36
CA ILE A 454 -20.48 15.61 -11.68
C ILE A 454 -19.24 14.85 -12.13
N ILE A 455 -19.30 14.27 -13.32
CA ILE A 455 -18.20 13.49 -13.89
C ILE A 455 -17.48 14.35 -14.93
N ALA A 456 -16.17 14.44 -14.81
CA ALA A 456 -15.30 15.08 -15.78
C ALA A 456 -14.38 14.04 -16.45
N LYS A 457 -13.89 14.36 -17.64
CA LYS A 457 -12.91 13.55 -18.37
C LYS A 457 -11.77 14.45 -18.83
N VAL A 458 -10.55 13.93 -18.76
CA VAL A 458 -9.37 14.57 -19.34
C VAL A 458 -9.17 14.00 -20.74
N GLY A 459 -9.07 14.91 -21.71
CA GLY A 459 -8.93 14.57 -23.11
C GLY A 459 -10.27 14.44 -23.83
N THR A 460 -10.30 14.95 -25.06
CA THR A 460 -11.42 14.82 -25.99
C THR A 460 -10.94 14.26 -27.31
N GLU A 461 -11.87 13.78 -28.13
CA GLU A 461 -11.58 13.43 -29.52
C GLU A 461 -11.09 14.66 -30.30
N LYS A 462 -10.23 14.42 -31.29
CA LYS A 462 -9.77 15.48 -32.18
C LYS A 462 -10.96 15.93 -33.02
N LEU A 463 -11.32 17.20 -32.94
CA LEU A 463 -12.30 17.78 -33.85
C LEU A 463 -11.78 17.67 -35.30
N PRO A 464 -12.61 17.25 -36.26
CA PRO A 464 -12.25 17.27 -37.67
C PRO A 464 -11.83 18.68 -38.11
N ASP A 465 -10.82 18.78 -38.98
CA ASP A 465 -10.31 20.08 -39.43
C ASP A 465 -11.39 20.91 -40.16
N SER A 466 -12.43 20.27 -40.71
CA SER A 466 -13.61 20.91 -41.32
C SER A 466 -14.51 21.67 -40.34
N CYS A 467 -14.39 21.42 -39.04
CA CYS A 467 -15.19 22.05 -37.99
C CYS A 467 -14.49 23.29 -37.37
N LEU A 468 -13.30 23.66 -37.85
CA LEU A 468 -12.52 24.76 -37.31
C LEU A 468 -12.72 26.04 -38.15
N PRO A 469 -12.99 27.20 -37.51
CA PRO A 469 -12.95 28.49 -38.20
C PRO A 469 -11.56 28.76 -38.76
N VAL A 470 -11.51 29.42 -39.92
CA VAL A 470 -10.24 29.78 -40.59
C VAL A 470 -9.40 30.66 -39.66
N GLY A 471 -8.18 30.21 -39.35
CA GLY A 471 -7.20 30.95 -38.53
C GLY A 471 -7.16 30.58 -37.04
N VAL A 472 -8.00 29.65 -36.57
CA VAL A 472 -7.95 29.17 -35.18
C VAL A 472 -6.95 28.01 -35.04
N VAL A 473 -5.96 28.18 -34.17
CA VAL A 473 -5.07 27.09 -33.74
C VAL A 473 -5.83 26.22 -32.74
N LEU A 474 -5.88 24.90 -32.97
CA LEU A 474 -6.49 23.95 -32.05
C LEU A 474 -5.87 24.08 -30.65
N GLU A 475 -6.70 24.39 -29.65
CA GLU A 475 -6.34 24.10 -28.25
C GLU A 475 -6.01 22.60 -28.11
N ASP A 476 -5.09 22.26 -27.23
CA ASP A 476 -4.71 20.87 -27.04
C ASP A 476 -5.86 20.04 -26.42
N HIS A 477 -6.62 19.42 -27.32
CA HIS A 477 -7.71 18.50 -27.00
C HIS A 477 -7.30 17.33 -26.09
N ARG A 478 -6.01 16.92 -26.05
CA ARG A 478 -5.57 15.75 -25.28
C ARG A 478 -5.54 16.01 -23.78
N THR A 479 -5.34 17.26 -23.36
CA THR A 479 -5.26 17.64 -21.94
C THR A 479 -6.47 18.44 -21.48
N LYS A 480 -7.43 18.70 -22.37
CA LYS A 480 -8.63 19.47 -22.05
C LYS A 480 -9.53 18.73 -21.06
N VAL A 481 -9.85 19.39 -19.96
CA VAL A 481 -10.89 18.93 -19.01
C VAL A 481 -12.29 19.27 -19.55
N VAL A 482 -13.17 18.26 -19.62
CA VAL A 482 -14.57 18.43 -20.04
C VAL A 482 -15.53 17.74 -19.08
N LYS A 483 -16.74 18.29 -18.92
CA LYS A 483 -17.84 17.62 -18.24
C LYS A 483 -18.38 16.50 -19.12
N LEU A 484 -18.52 15.32 -18.57
CA LEU A 484 -19.05 14.14 -19.24
C LEU A 484 -20.57 14.07 -19.06
N GLN A 485 -21.29 13.84 -20.16
CA GLN A 485 -22.72 13.57 -20.12
C GLN A 485 -22.96 12.14 -19.63
N ILE A 486 -23.89 11.97 -18.70
CA ILE A 486 -24.16 10.65 -18.12
C ILE A 486 -25.03 9.84 -19.08
N THR A 487 -24.49 8.72 -19.55
CA THR A 487 -25.16 7.74 -20.41
C THR A 487 -25.08 6.35 -19.78
N SER A 488 -25.81 5.39 -20.35
CA SER A 488 -25.74 3.97 -19.94
C SER A 488 -24.33 3.37 -20.03
N ASP A 489 -23.45 3.94 -20.85
CA ASP A 489 -22.08 3.46 -21.06
C ASP A 489 -21.20 3.67 -19.84
N LEU A 490 -21.64 4.48 -18.88
CA LEU A 490 -20.94 4.69 -17.61
C LEU A 490 -20.96 3.43 -16.72
N LYS A 491 -21.87 2.49 -16.98
CA LYS A 491 -22.01 1.25 -16.19
C LYS A 491 -20.69 0.47 -16.17
N ASN A 492 -20.33 -0.03 -15.00
CA ASN A 492 -19.09 -0.75 -14.66
C ASN A 492 -17.80 0.07 -14.69
N HIS A 493 -17.83 1.37 -14.99
CA HIS A 493 -16.62 2.18 -14.96
C HIS A 493 -16.22 2.58 -13.54
N VAL A 494 -14.92 2.51 -13.28
CA VAL A 494 -14.29 3.10 -12.09
C VAL A 494 -14.20 4.62 -12.29
N LEU A 495 -14.55 5.36 -11.25
CA LEU A 495 -14.42 6.81 -11.19
C LEU A 495 -13.41 7.19 -10.10
N ALA A 496 -12.50 8.11 -10.42
CA ALA A 496 -11.56 8.66 -9.47
C ALA A 496 -12.17 9.87 -8.77
N MET A 497 -12.40 9.79 -7.47
CA MET A 497 -12.98 10.87 -6.68
C MET A 497 -11.96 11.99 -6.47
N MET A 498 -12.36 13.21 -6.77
CA MET A 498 -11.51 14.39 -6.57
C MET A 498 -11.59 14.88 -5.12
N PRO A 499 -10.62 15.70 -4.65
CA PRO A 499 -10.68 16.30 -3.31
C PRO A 499 -11.92 17.18 -3.10
N PRO A 500 -12.37 17.42 -1.85
CA PRO A 500 -13.58 18.19 -1.55
C PRO A 500 -13.62 19.60 -2.17
N ASN A 501 -12.45 20.24 -2.30
CA ASN A 501 -12.32 21.61 -2.82
C ASN A 501 -12.02 21.67 -4.32
N ALA A 502 -12.11 20.55 -5.02
CA ALA A 502 -11.88 20.52 -6.46
C ALA A 502 -12.95 21.34 -7.20
N VAL A 503 -12.55 21.94 -8.32
CA VAL A 503 -13.42 22.66 -9.24
C VAL A 503 -13.21 22.05 -10.63
N ILE A 504 -14.23 22.06 -11.47
CA ILE A 504 -14.12 21.55 -12.85
C ILE A 504 -13.49 22.62 -13.72
N ASP A 505 -12.16 22.67 -13.68
CA ASP A 505 -11.30 23.50 -14.52
C ASP A 505 -10.08 22.71 -14.99
N GLN A 506 -9.15 23.37 -15.68
CA GLN A 506 -7.92 22.73 -16.16
C GLN A 506 -6.99 22.25 -15.03
N GLY A 507 -7.15 22.72 -13.78
CA GLY A 507 -6.35 22.27 -12.65
C GLY A 507 -6.57 20.80 -12.28
N LEU A 508 -7.70 20.20 -12.71
CA LEU A 508 -7.97 18.78 -12.47
C LEU A 508 -6.92 17.85 -13.10
N ILE A 509 -6.25 18.26 -14.18
CA ILE A 509 -5.22 17.44 -14.83
C ILE A 509 -4.04 17.13 -13.90
N SER A 510 -3.78 17.98 -12.90
CA SER A 510 -2.70 17.87 -11.93
C SER A 510 -3.21 17.58 -10.51
N THR A 511 -4.48 17.22 -10.36
CA THR A 511 -5.09 17.00 -9.04
C THR A 511 -5.02 15.52 -8.65
N PRO A 512 -4.46 15.16 -7.48
CA PRO A 512 -4.46 13.78 -7.04
C PRO A 512 -5.86 13.34 -6.61
N THR A 513 -6.16 12.06 -6.79
CA THR A 513 -7.44 11.48 -6.34
C THR A 513 -7.40 11.15 -4.85
N VAL A 514 -8.55 11.26 -4.19
CA VAL A 514 -8.73 10.83 -2.78
C VAL A 514 -9.17 9.37 -2.65
N GLY A 515 -9.61 8.75 -3.74
CA GLY A 515 -10.14 7.38 -3.74
C GLY A 515 -10.99 7.10 -4.97
N PHE A 516 -11.59 5.93 -5.03
CA PHE A 516 -12.31 5.46 -6.21
C PHE A 516 -13.70 4.93 -5.85
N VAL A 517 -14.61 5.03 -6.79
CA VAL A 517 -15.95 4.41 -6.75
C VAL A 517 -16.19 3.68 -8.07
N VAL A 518 -17.11 2.72 -8.10
CA VAL A 518 -17.53 2.04 -9.35
C VAL A 518 -18.99 2.29 -9.58
N VAL A 519 -19.37 2.65 -10.81
CA VAL A 519 -20.78 2.74 -11.21
C VAL A 519 -21.29 1.34 -11.51
N THR A 520 -22.26 0.86 -10.74
CA THR A 520 -22.81 -0.50 -10.89
C THR A 520 -24.08 -0.52 -11.73
N GLU A 521 -24.90 0.53 -11.67
CA GLU A 521 -26.13 0.66 -12.45
C GLU A 521 -26.36 2.10 -12.89
N VAL A 522 -27.02 2.30 -14.03
CA VAL A 522 -27.42 3.61 -14.56
C VAL A 522 -28.88 3.56 -14.98
N ASP A 523 -29.72 4.39 -14.37
CA ASP A 523 -31.13 4.55 -14.72
C ASP A 523 -31.35 5.92 -15.39
N THR A 524 -31.45 5.89 -16.71
CA THR A 524 -31.64 7.10 -17.51
C THR A 524 -33.04 7.70 -17.42
N ALA A 525 -34.05 6.89 -17.04
CA ALA A 525 -35.41 7.35 -16.87
C ALA A 525 -35.59 8.11 -15.55
N ARG A 526 -35.01 7.58 -14.46
CA ARG A 526 -35.04 8.21 -13.13
C ARG A 526 -33.95 9.26 -12.95
N LYS A 527 -33.00 9.35 -13.89
CA LYS A 527 -31.79 10.17 -13.80
C LYS A 527 -31.00 9.87 -12.52
N THR A 528 -30.83 8.60 -12.22
CA THR A 528 -30.01 8.12 -11.10
C THR A 528 -28.97 7.13 -11.58
N PHE A 529 -27.87 7.01 -10.84
CA PHE A 529 -26.96 5.89 -10.98
C PHE A 529 -26.54 5.36 -9.61
N THR A 530 -26.25 4.08 -9.55
CA THR A 530 -25.80 3.40 -8.34
C THR A 530 -24.30 3.26 -8.37
N ILE A 531 -23.64 3.57 -7.26
CA ILE A 531 -22.21 3.40 -7.09
C ILE A 531 -21.88 2.45 -5.94
N LEU A 532 -20.78 1.71 -6.11
CA LEU A 532 -20.06 1.03 -5.05
C LEU A 532 -18.98 1.97 -4.50
N SER A 533 -19.02 2.24 -3.20
CA SER A 533 -18.14 3.19 -2.51
C SER A 533 -17.47 2.55 -1.30
N PRO A 534 -16.17 2.80 -1.02
CA PRO A 534 -15.52 2.31 0.20
C PRO A 534 -16.07 2.96 1.48
N GLN A 535 -16.76 4.09 1.35
CA GLN A 535 -17.27 4.89 2.47
C GLN A 535 -18.70 5.39 2.19
N PRO A 536 -19.53 5.60 3.23
CA PRO A 536 -20.95 5.92 3.05
C PRO A 536 -21.18 7.34 2.52
N GLN A 537 -20.23 8.26 2.75
CA GLN A 537 -20.31 9.64 2.28
C GLN A 537 -19.23 9.87 1.24
N LEU A 538 -19.62 10.48 0.11
CA LEU A 538 -18.66 10.84 -0.91
C LEU A 538 -17.77 11.99 -0.44
N PRO A 539 -16.47 11.94 -0.72
CA PRO A 539 -15.54 12.97 -0.30
C PRO A 539 -15.71 14.26 -1.10
N SER A 540 -16.27 14.20 -2.31
CA SER A 540 -16.57 15.36 -3.15
C SER A 540 -17.71 15.07 -4.12
N ARG A 541 -18.18 16.14 -4.78
CA ARG A 541 -19.19 16.08 -5.85
C ARG A 541 -18.56 15.97 -7.25
N ILE A 542 -17.25 15.78 -7.35
CA ILE A 542 -16.53 15.73 -8.64
C ILE A 542 -15.76 14.43 -8.73
N ALA A 543 -15.92 13.72 -9.83
CA ALA A 543 -15.10 12.56 -10.16
C ALA A 543 -14.51 12.66 -11.57
N LEU A 544 -13.33 12.08 -11.76
CA LEU A 544 -12.75 11.86 -13.08
C LEU A 544 -13.11 10.48 -13.60
N PHE A 545 -13.56 10.43 -14.84
CA PHE A 545 -13.84 9.22 -15.58
C PHE A 545 -12.56 8.43 -15.85
N THR A 546 -12.66 7.10 -15.81
CA THR A 546 -11.58 6.20 -16.20
C THR A 546 -12.08 5.09 -17.12
N ASP A 547 -11.25 4.65 -18.05
CA ASP A 547 -11.49 3.49 -18.93
C ASP A 547 -11.35 2.14 -18.16
N VAL A 548 -11.06 2.19 -16.86
CA VAL A 548 -10.97 0.99 -16.02
C VAL A 548 -12.38 0.50 -15.71
N THR A 549 -12.66 -0.75 -16.01
CA THR A 549 -13.95 -1.38 -15.74
C THR A 549 -13.85 -2.46 -14.67
N TYR A 550 -14.89 -2.59 -13.87
CA TYR A 550 -15.07 -3.61 -12.86
C TYR A 550 -16.53 -4.03 -12.82
N VAL A 551 -16.77 -5.34 -12.94
CA VAL A 551 -18.11 -5.93 -12.81
C VAL A 551 -18.16 -6.60 -11.46
N ASP A 552 -19.02 -6.09 -10.59
CA ASP A 552 -19.21 -6.68 -9.28
C ASP A 552 -20.12 -7.91 -9.40
N ILE A 553 -19.50 -9.08 -9.42
CA ILE A 553 -20.21 -10.36 -9.40
C ILE A 553 -20.44 -10.69 -7.93
N ALA A 554 -21.53 -10.16 -7.37
CA ALA A 554 -21.98 -10.44 -6.01
C ALA A 554 -22.27 -11.92 -5.77
#